data_AF-A0A535TYY6-F1
#
_entry.id   AF-A0A535TYY6-F1
#
_cell.length_a   1.000
_cell.length_b   1.000
_cell.length_c   1.000
_cell.angle_alpha   90.00
_cell.angle_beta   90.00
_cell.angle_gamma   90.00
#
_symmetry.space_group_name_H-M   'P 1'
#
loop_
_entity.id
_entity.type
_entity.pdbx_description
1 polymer ?
#
loop_
_entity_poly.entity_id
_entity_poly.type
_entity_poly.pdbx_seq_one_letter_code
_entity_poly.pdbx_strand_id
1 'polypeptide(L)'
;MPRSWRRQQGQALLVVLAFVAAFLLLVWAALTLASSAFLGLGNVRADTRTTYALDAGIAYAMQVIDDKNGNGCNAPRTSTVTLNYPSGPITVTVGIRKGSQCHGNGATWNATVTATGTNRSLTGLITEVNTSSVVTWESFQ
;
A
#
# COMPACT_ATOMS: atom_id res chain seq x y z
N MET A 1 -53.40 52.31 -11.77
CA MET A 1 -52.44 52.21 -10.64
C MET A 1 -51.84 50.80 -10.62
N PRO A 2 -50.56 50.60 -10.98
CA PRO A 2 -49.97 49.26 -11.12
C PRO A 2 -49.29 48.85 -9.81
N ARG A 3 -49.98 48.08 -8.95
CA ARG A 3 -49.40 47.53 -7.70
C ARG A 3 -48.95 46.07 -7.81
N SER A 4 -49.22 45.39 -8.91
CA SER A 4 -48.92 43.95 -9.08
C SER A 4 -47.45 43.64 -9.37
N TRP A 5 -46.70 44.57 -9.98
CA TRP A 5 -45.34 44.31 -10.47
C TRP A 5 -44.30 44.15 -9.35
N ARG A 6 -44.39 44.93 -8.26
CA ARG A 6 -43.47 44.82 -7.11
C ARG A 6 -43.65 43.50 -6.34
N ARG A 7 -44.86 42.94 -6.29
CA ARG A 7 -45.14 41.68 -5.59
C ARG A 7 -44.62 40.47 -6.36
N GLN A 8 -44.74 40.48 -7.69
CA GLN A 8 -44.19 39.44 -8.57
C GLN A 8 -42.66 39.45 -8.61
N GLN A 9 -42.03 40.63 -8.60
CA GLN A 9 -40.56 40.74 -8.52
C GLN A 9 -40.00 40.22 -7.19
N GLY A 10 -40.67 40.50 -6.06
CA GLY A 10 -40.26 39.97 -4.75
C GLY A 10 -40.38 38.44 -4.64
N GLN A 11 -41.43 37.85 -5.20
CA GLN A 11 -41.57 36.39 -5.25
C GLN A 11 -40.55 35.72 -6.18
N ALA A 12 -40.31 36.28 -7.37
CA ALA A 12 -39.32 35.75 -8.30
C ALA A 12 -37.92 35.74 -7.68
N LEU A 13 -37.57 36.80 -6.94
CA LEU A 13 -36.26 36.91 -6.28
C LEU A 13 -36.08 35.85 -5.17
N LEU A 14 -37.13 35.53 -4.41
CA LEU A 14 -37.10 34.46 -3.41
C LEU A 14 -36.93 33.07 -4.05
N VAL A 15 -37.60 32.81 -5.18
CA VAL A 15 -37.45 31.54 -5.90
C VAL A 15 -36.04 31.39 -6.45
N VAL A 16 -35.48 32.45 -7.05
CA VAL A 16 -34.10 32.45 -7.53
C VAL A 16 -33.12 32.24 -6.37
N LEU A 17 -33.31 32.93 -5.23
CA LEU A 17 -32.45 32.78 -4.06
C LEU A 17 -32.48 31.34 -3.51
N ALA A 18 -33.68 30.75 -3.40
CA ALA A 18 -33.85 29.38 -2.96
C ALA A 18 -33.18 28.38 -3.92
N PHE A 19 -33.31 28.63 -5.23
CA PHE A 19 -32.66 27.81 -6.26
C PHE A 19 -31.14 27.91 -6.21
N VAL A 20 -30.60 29.12 -6.05
CA VAL A 20 -29.16 29.37 -5.91
C VAL A 20 -28.63 28.71 -4.63
N ALA A 21 -29.36 28.81 -3.51
CA ALA A 21 -28.97 28.14 -2.26
C ALA A 21 -28.96 26.61 -2.42
N ALA A 22 -29.99 26.03 -3.05
CA ALA A 22 -30.04 24.61 -3.33
C ALA A 22 -28.89 24.16 -4.26
N PHE A 23 -28.60 24.96 -5.30
CA PHE A 23 -27.50 24.70 -6.21
C PHE A 23 -26.14 24.73 -5.50
N LEU A 24 -25.90 25.73 -4.65
CA LEU A 24 -24.66 25.84 -3.87
C LEU A 24 -24.49 24.65 -2.90
N LEU A 25 -25.57 24.17 -2.28
CA LEU A 25 -25.52 22.97 -1.45
C LEU A 25 -25.17 21.72 -2.25
N LEU A 26 -25.73 21.57 -3.45
CA LEU A 26 -25.40 20.44 -4.34
C LEU A 26 -23.94 20.49 -4.78
N VAL A 27 -23.43 21.66 -5.18
CA VAL A 27 -22.02 21.85 -5.56
C VAL A 27 -21.11 21.53 -4.38
N TRP A 28 -21.44 22.03 -3.18
CA TRP A 28 -20.66 21.76 -1.97
C TRP A 28 -20.61 20.27 -1.65
N ALA A 29 -21.75 19.57 -1.70
CA ALA A 29 -21.80 18.13 -1.48
C ALA A 29 -20.94 17.35 -2.50
N ALA A 30 -21.05 17.70 -3.80
CA ALA A 30 -20.26 17.07 -4.85
C ALA A 30 -18.75 17.32 -4.68
N LEU A 31 -18.34 18.53 -4.32
CA LEU A 31 -16.93 18.86 -4.07
C LEU A 31 -16.37 18.08 -2.87
N THR A 32 -17.16 17.93 -1.82
CA THR A 32 -16.76 17.19 -0.61
C THR A 32 -16.55 15.71 -0.93
N LEU A 33 -17.45 15.11 -1.71
CA LEU A 33 -17.34 13.74 -2.16
C LEU A 33 -16.15 13.51 -3.12
N ALA A 34 -15.91 14.46 -4.04
CA ALA A 34 -14.77 14.38 -4.95
C ALA A 34 -13.44 14.51 -4.20
N SER A 35 -13.38 15.39 -3.19
CA SER A 35 -12.17 15.59 -2.37
C SER A 35 -11.84 14.35 -1.53
N SER A 36 -12.84 13.66 -0.99
CA SER A 36 -12.62 12.42 -0.24
C SER A 36 -12.14 11.27 -1.13
N ALA A 37 -12.66 11.17 -2.36
CA ALA A 37 -12.17 10.20 -3.35
C ALA A 37 -10.69 10.45 -3.71
N PHE A 38 -10.28 11.71 -3.83
CA PHE A 38 -8.89 12.09 -4.12
C PHE A 38 -7.93 11.75 -2.97
N LEU A 39 -8.35 11.97 -1.72
CA LEU A 39 -7.60 11.54 -0.54
C LEU A 39 -7.47 10.01 -0.48
N GLY A 40 -8.54 9.28 -0.85
CA GLY A 40 -8.52 7.83 -0.98
C GLY A 40 -7.47 7.33 -1.97
N LEU A 41 -7.32 7.97 -3.13
CA LEU A 41 -6.29 7.65 -4.12
C LEU A 41 -4.86 7.82 -3.59
N GLY A 42 -4.62 8.84 -2.76
CA GLY A 42 -3.32 9.03 -2.10
C GLY A 42 -2.97 7.87 -1.17
N ASN A 43 -3.95 7.43 -0.37
CA ASN A 43 -3.80 6.28 0.52
C ASN A 43 -3.55 4.99 -0.26
N VAL A 44 -4.29 4.74 -1.34
CA VAL A 44 -4.09 3.55 -2.20
C VAL A 44 -2.68 3.54 -2.79
N ARG A 45 -2.18 4.66 -3.30
CA ARG A 45 -0.82 4.74 -3.85
C ARG A 45 0.26 4.47 -2.80
N ALA A 46 0.10 5.02 -1.60
CA ALA A 46 1.01 4.75 -0.49
C ALA A 46 0.96 3.26 -0.11
N ASP A 47 -0.24 2.70 -0.03
CA ASP A 47 -0.47 1.30 0.30
C ASP A 47 0.19 0.36 -0.72
N THR A 48 -0.10 0.56 -2.00
CA THR A 48 0.49 -0.18 -3.11
C THR A 48 2.02 -0.12 -3.09
N ARG A 49 2.60 1.07 -2.87
CA ARG A 49 4.05 1.23 -2.77
C ARG A 49 4.63 0.42 -1.62
N THR A 50 3.98 0.40 -0.46
CA THR A 50 4.45 -0.40 0.69
C THR A 50 4.34 -1.90 0.41
N THR A 51 3.29 -2.36 -0.27
CA THR A 51 3.15 -3.76 -0.69
C THR A 51 4.27 -4.17 -1.64
N TYR A 52 4.59 -3.36 -2.65
CA TYR A 52 5.73 -3.62 -3.54
C TYR A 52 7.08 -3.65 -2.80
N ALA A 53 7.23 -2.81 -1.78
CA ALA A 53 8.44 -2.82 -0.96
C ALA A 53 8.56 -4.11 -0.12
N LEU A 54 7.44 -4.59 0.44
CA LEU A 54 7.40 -5.87 1.17
C LEU A 54 7.73 -7.06 0.25
N ASP A 55 7.14 -7.11 -0.94
CA ASP A 55 7.41 -8.15 -1.94
C ASP A 55 8.89 -8.16 -2.37
N ALA A 56 9.45 -6.99 -2.67
CA ALA A 56 10.89 -6.85 -2.94
C ALA A 56 11.77 -7.32 -1.77
N GLY A 57 11.30 -7.21 -0.54
CA GLY A 57 11.98 -7.74 0.64
C GLY A 57 12.01 -9.27 0.70
N ILE A 58 10.97 -9.96 0.21
CA ILE A 58 10.98 -11.43 0.08
C ILE A 58 11.95 -11.87 -1.01
N ALA A 59 11.92 -11.20 -2.17
CA ALA A 59 12.89 -11.45 -3.24
C ALA A 59 14.34 -11.24 -2.76
N TYR A 60 14.58 -10.19 -1.98
CA TYR A 60 15.87 -9.95 -1.34
C TYR A 60 16.26 -11.05 -0.34
N ALA A 61 15.30 -11.57 0.44
CA ALA A 61 15.55 -12.71 1.33
C ALA A 61 16.05 -13.93 0.57
N MET A 62 15.42 -14.25 -0.58
CA MET A 62 15.83 -15.36 -1.45
C MET A 62 17.25 -15.16 -1.99
N GLN A 63 17.54 -13.96 -2.49
CA GLN A 63 18.89 -13.62 -2.96
C GLN A 63 19.94 -13.80 -1.85
N VAL A 64 19.65 -13.32 -0.64
CA VAL A 64 20.56 -13.43 0.51
C VAL A 64 20.80 -14.90 0.93
N ILE A 65 19.79 -15.76 0.78
CA ILE A 65 19.92 -17.21 1.00
C ILE A 65 20.81 -17.83 -0.08
N ASP A 66 20.59 -17.49 -1.35
CA ASP A 66 21.31 -18.03 -2.50
C ASP A 66 22.79 -17.58 -2.52
N ASP A 67 23.07 -16.30 -2.23
CA ASP A 67 24.42 -15.68 -2.20
C ASP A 67 25.38 -16.33 -1.17
N LYS A 68 24.85 -17.16 -0.26
CA LYS A 68 25.64 -17.95 0.71
C LYS A 68 25.88 -19.39 0.24
N ASN A 69 26.13 -19.58 -1.05
CA ASN A 69 26.35 -20.88 -1.72
C ASN A 69 25.18 -21.87 -1.51
N GLY A 70 23.94 -21.37 -1.49
CA GLY A 70 22.76 -22.21 -1.19
C GLY A 70 22.71 -22.75 0.25
N ASN A 71 23.69 -22.41 1.10
CA ASN A 71 23.69 -22.78 2.50
C ASN A 71 23.02 -21.69 3.33
N GLY A 72 21.69 -21.66 3.30
CA GLY A 72 20.88 -20.69 4.02
C GLY A 72 20.99 -20.76 5.55
N CYS A 73 21.81 -21.67 6.12
CA CYS A 73 22.17 -21.63 7.54
C CYS A 73 23.16 -20.51 7.90
N ASN A 74 23.90 -20.01 6.92
CA ASN A 74 24.79 -18.86 7.10
C ASN A 74 24.14 -17.55 6.64
N ALA A 75 22.88 -17.59 6.21
CA ALA A 75 22.14 -16.39 5.88
C ALA A 75 22.02 -15.50 7.15
N PRO A 76 22.25 -14.19 7.04
CA PRO A 76 22.06 -13.27 8.15
C PRO A 76 20.61 -13.35 8.65
N ARG A 77 20.45 -13.50 9.97
CA ARG A 77 19.13 -13.58 10.61
C ARG A 77 18.27 -12.34 10.37
N THR A 78 18.92 -11.21 10.15
CA THR A 78 18.27 -9.93 9.87
C THR A 78 19.13 -9.17 8.88
N SER A 79 18.50 -8.66 7.83
CA SER A 79 19.10 -7.76 6.85
C SER A 79 18.16 -6.59 6.59
N THR A 80 18.70 -5.49 6.10
CA THR A 80 17.90 -4.32 5.75
C THR A 80 18.22 -3.90 4.33
N VAL A 81 17.20 -3.49 3.59
CA VAL A 81 17.33 -2.96 2.24
C VAL A 81 16.53 -1.68 2.12
N THR A 82 17.15 -0.64 1.57
CA THR A 82 16.48 0.64 1.31
C THR A 82 16.12 0.72 -0.17
N LEU A 83 14.82 0.82 -0.44
CA LEU A 83 14.25 0.94 -1.76
C LEU A 83 13.94 2.41 -2.05
N ASN A 84 14.59 2.97 -3.07
CA ASN A 84 14.41 4.36 -3.46
C ASN A 84 13.23 4.48 -4.43
N TYR A 85 12.16 5.13 -3.99
CA TYR A 85 11.03 5.49 -4.84
C TYR A 85 11.05 7.02 -5.10
N PRO A 86 10.41 7.49 -6.18
CA PRO A 86 10.31 8.92 -6.47
C PRO A 86 9.67 9.74 -5.34
N SER A 87 8.79 9.12 -4.56
CA SER A 87 8.12 9.74 -3.39
C SER A 87 8.88 9.54 -2.07
N GLY A 88 10.12 9.05 -2.11
CA GLY A 88 11.02 8.89 -0.96
C GLY A 88 11.64 7.48 -0.87
N PRO A 89 12.57 7.25 0.08
CA PRO A 89 13.02 5.90 0.39
C PRO A 89 12.00 5.14 1.26
N ILE A 90 11.92 3.82 1.11
CA ILE A 90 11.31 2.90 2.09
C ILE A 90 12.41 1.94 2.52
N THR A 91 12.63 1.82 3.82
CA THR A 91 13.54 0.80 4.35
C THR A 91 12.73 -0.42 4.75
N VAL A 92 13.18 -1.57 4.28
CA VAL A 92 12.57 -2.86 4.54
C VAL A 92 13.53 -3.68 5.40
N THR A 93 13.02 -4.19 6.51
CA THR A 93 13.74 -5.10 7.39
C THR A 93 13.30 -6.53 7.10
N VAL A 94 14.27 -7.36 6.76
CA VAL A 94 14.07 -8.76 6.36
C VAL A 94 14.67 -9.65 7.43
N GLY A 95 13.81 -10.35 8.17
CA GLY A 95 14.17 -11.41 9.09
C GLY A 95 14.17 -12.76 8.37
N ILE A 96 15.26 -13.50 8.47
CA ILE A 96 15.38 -14.85 7.88
C ILE A 96 15.54 -15.84 9.04
N ARG A 97 14.61 -16.78 9.14
CA ARG A 97 14.66 -17.88 10.09
C ARG A 97 14.79 -19.19 9.34
N LYS A 98 15.85 -19.92 9.65
CA LYS A 98 16.01 -21.30 9.20
C LYS A 98 14.79 -22.13 9.61
N GLY A 99 14.23 -22.86 8.66
CA GLY A 99 13.27 -23.93 8.89
C GLY A 99 13.99 -25.27 8.99
N SER A 100 13.86 -26.08 7.94
CA SER A 100 14.43 -27.43 7.80
C SER A 100 15.91 -27.38 7.37
N GLN A 101 16.37 -28.37 6.60
CA GLN A 101 17.75 -28.54 6.13
C GLN A 101 18.37 -27.22 5.63
N CYS A 102 19.70 -27.13 5.71
CA CYS A 102 20.42 -25.89 5.38
C CYS A 102 20.61 -25.63 3.89
N HIS A 103 20.47 -26.68 3.07
CA HIS A 103 20.68 -26.68 1.63
C HIS A 103 20.10 -27.97 1.05
N GLY A 104 19.80 -27.96 -0.25
CA GLY A 104 19.30 -29.09 -1.02
C GLY A 104 17.79 -29.09 -1.16
N ASN A 105 17.29 -29.88 -2.09
CA ASN A 105 15.88 -29.95 -2.43
C ASN A 105 15.02 -30.21 -1.17
N GLY A 106 14.14 -29.27 -0.83
CA GLY A 106 13.31 -29.31 0.38
C GLY A 106 13.88 -28.56 1.61
N ALA A 107 15.03 -27.89 1.48
CA ALA A 107 15.49 -26.91 2.45
C ALA A 107 14.49 -25.74 2.54
N THR A 108 14.24 -25.23 3.75
CA THR A 108 13.21 -24.21 3.97
C THR A 108 13.66 -23.08 4.88
N TRP A 109 13.16 -21.87 4.58
CA TRP A 109 13.41 -20.65 5.35
C TRP A 109 12.14 -19.83 5.47
N ASN A 110 11.84 -19.39 6.68
CA ASN A 110 10.79 -18.41 6.94
C ASN A 110 11.39 -17.01 6.82
N ALA A 111 10.92 -16.25 5.85
CA ALA A 111 11.21 -14.84 5.71
C ALA A 111 10.08 -14.02 6.37
N THR A 112 10.45 -13.00 7.12
CA THR A 112 9.53 -12.02 7.71
C THR A 112 10.02 -10.64 7.30
N VAL A 113 9.18 -9.89 6.63
CA VAL A 113 9.53 -8.62 6.02
C VAL A 113 8.65 -7.55 6.61
N THR A 114 9.25 -6.45 7.06
CA THR A 114 8.55 -5.28 7.60
C THR A 114 9.06 -4.02 6.94
N ALA A 115 8.16 -3.08 6.64
CA ALA A 115 8.52 -1.79 6.07
C ALA A 115 8.50 -0.69 7.13
N THR A 116 9.45 0.23 7.09
CA THR A 116 9.48 1.39 7.99
C THR A 116 8.24 2.26 7.81
N GLY A 117 7.61 2.65 8.92
CA GLY A 117 6.46 3.55 8.92
C GLY A 117 5.13 2.86 8.61
N THR A 118 5.10 1.53 8.53
CA THR A 118 3.85 0.75 8.42
C THR A 118 3.77 -0.29 9.53
N ASN A 119 2.55 -0.71 9.85
CA ASN A 119 2.29 -1.87 10.70
C ASN A 119 2.14 -3.16 9.88
N ARG A 120 2.49 -3.10 8.58
CA ARG A 120 2.31 -4.21 7.67
C ARG A 120 3.55 -5.09 7.64
N SER A 121 3.32 -6.38 7.58
CA SER A 121 4.37 -7.37 7.42
C SER A 121 3.99 -8.38 6.34
N LEU A 122 5.01 -8.87 5.65
CA LEU A 122 4.88 -9.99 4.74
C LEU A 122 5.70 -11.13 5.29
N THR A 123 5.05 -12.26 5.51
CA THR A 123 5.71 -13.50 5.91
C THR A 123 5.64 -14.48 4.75
N GLY A 124 6.70 -15.24 4.53
CA GLY A 124 6.70 -16.26 3.50
C GLY A 124 7.65 -17.40 3.79
N LEU A 125 7.37 -18.56 3.21
CA LEU A 125 8.25 -19.72 3.24
C LEU A 125 8.92 -19.89 1.90
N ILE A 126 10.23 -19.77 1.94
CA ILE A 126 11.12 -20.02 0.82
C ILE A 126 11.55 -21.47 0.93
N THR A 127 11.40 -22.22 -0.16
CA THR A 127 11.81 -23.62 -0.27
C THR A 127 12.79 -23.76 -1.43
N GLU A 128 13.88 -24.45 -1.21
CA GLU A 128 14.80 -24.81 -2.29
C GLU A 128 14.20 -25.96 -3.11
N VAL A 129 13.98 -25.71 -4.40
CA VAL A 129 13.50 -26.69 -5.37
C VAL A 129 14.57 -26.89 -6.43
N ASN A 130 15.19 -28.07 -6.43
CA ASN A 130 16.38 -28.37 -7.22
C ASN A 130 17.57 -27.45 -6.89
N THR A 131 17.77 -26.40 -7.68
CA THR A 131 18.86 -25.41 -7.56
C THR A 131 18.33 -23.98 -7.40
N SER A 132 17.02 -23.82 -7.24
CA SER A 132 16.37 -22.51 -7.19
C SER A 132 15.54 -22.38 -5.92
N SER A 133 15.65 -21.24 -5.25
CA SER A 133 14.75 -20.86 -4.18
C SER A 133 13.38 -20.46 -4.75
N VAL A 134 12.29 -20.96 -4.18
CA VAL A 134 10.91 -20.65 -4.59
C VAL A 134 10.07 -20.31 -3.36
N VAL A 135 9.21 -19.30 -3.47
CA VAL A 135 8.23 -18.99 -2.43
C VAL A 135 7.09 -20.00 -2.52
N THR A 136 6.93 -20.81 -1.48
CA THR A 136 5.89 -21.84 -1.36
C THR A 136 4.62 -21.37 -0.67
N TRP A 137 4.72 -20.38 0.21
CA TRP A 137 3.57 -19.63 0.72
C TRP A 137 3.98 -18.23 1.10
N GLU A 138 3.01 -17.33 1.07
CA GLU A 138 3.14 -15.96 1.58
C GLU A 138 1.86 -15.51 2.28
N SER A 139 1.98 -14.63 3.26
CA SER A 139 0.88 -14.07 4.03
C SER A 139 1.19 -12.63 4.40
N PHE A 140 0.26 -11.74 4.03
CA PHE A 140 0.25 -10.35 4.43
C PHE A 140 -0.51 -10.18 5.74
N GLN A 141 0.08 -9.45 6.68
CA GLN A 141 -0.54 -9.00 7.92
C GLN A 141 -0.48 -7.49 8.03
#